data_AF-A0A7H4PGL7-F1
#
_entry.id   AF-A0A7H4PGL7-F1
#
_cell.length_a   1.000
_cell.length_b   1.000
_cell.length_c   1.000
_cell.angle_alpha   90.00
_cell.angle_beta   90.00
_cell.angle_gamma   90.00
#
_symmetry.space_group_name_H-M   'P 1'
#
loop_
_entity.id
_entity.type
_entity.pdbx_description
1 polymer ?
#
loop_
_entity_poly.entity_id
_entity_poly.type
_entity_poly.pdbx_seq_one_letter_code
_entity_poly.pdbx_strand_id
1 'polypeptide(L)' 'MPRLSDITKPTLIIHAKDDPFMDHHSIPPQEQLPANVEYQLTEHGGHVGFVGGTLRKPEMWLEKRIPDWLTPFGLGAQI' A
#
# COMPACT_ATOMS: atom_id res chain seq x y z
N MET A 1 -14.91 6.27 2.66
CA MET A 1 -14.25 6.20 3.98
C MET A 1 -14.26 7.58 4.64
N PRO A 2 -15.20 7.87 5.56
CA PRO A 2 -15.47 9.26 6.01
C PRO A 2 -14.45 9.86 6.97
N ARG A 3 -13.46 9.08 7.47
CA ARG A 3 -12.48 9.53 8.47
C ARG A 3 -11.05 9.65 7.93
N LEU A 4 -10.84 9.46 6.62
CA LEU A 4 -9.50 9.61 6.03
C LEU A 4 -8.94 11.01 6.25
N SER A 5 -9.81 12.02 6.26
CA SER A 5 -9.49 13.42 6.58
C SER A 5 -8.89 13.62 7.98
N ASP A 6 -9.14 12.70 8.91
CA ASP A 6 -8.74 12.85 10.32
C ASP A 6 -7.33 12.28 10.58
N ILE A 7 -6.71 11.67 9.57
CA ILE A 7 -5.37 11.10 9.69
C ILE A 7 -4.35 12.23 9.77
N THR A 8 -3.66 12.34 10.90
CA THR A 8 -2.63 13.36 11.16
C THR A 8 -1.20 12.85 11.06
N LYS A 9 -1.00 11.54 10.94
CA LYS A 9 0.31 10.90 10.81
C LYS A 9 0.61 10.60 9.35
N PRO A 10 1.89 10.67 8.92
CA PRO A 10 2.29 10.09 7.64
C PRO A 10 1.76 8.65 7.55
N THR A 11 1.03 8.35 6.49
CA THR A 11 0.33 7.07 6.34
C THR A 11 0.48 6.58 4.91
N LEU A 12 0.90 5.32 4.75
CA LEU A 12 0.85 4.62 3.48
C LEU A 12 -0.32 3.64 3.49
N ILE A 13 -1.19 3.74 2.48
CA ILE A 13 -2.26 2.77 2.21
C ILE A 13 -1.88 2.02 0.94
N ILE A 14 -1.78 0.70 1.03
CA ILE A 14 -1.51 -0.18 -0.11
C ILE A 14 -2.71 -1.08 -0.34
N HIS A 15 -3.22 -1.09 -1.57
CA HIS A 15 -4.36 -1.89 -1.99
C HIS A 15 -4.00 -2.67 -3.25
N ALA A 16 -4.49 -3.90 -3.37
CA ALA A 16 -4.44 -4.68 -4.61
C ALA A 16 -5.81 -4.70 -5.28
N LYS A 17 -5.89 -4.30 -6.54
CA LYS A 17 -7.15 -4.22 -7.30
C LYS A 17 -7.82 -5.58 -7.50
N ASP A 18 -7.03 -6.64 -7.49
CA ASP A 18 -7.47 -8.04 -7.59
C ASP A 18 -7.75 -8.70 -6.22
N ASP A 19 -7.77 -7.94 -5.11
CA ASP A 19 -8.20 -8.46 -3.81
C ASP A 19 -9.72 -8.75 -3.82
N PRO A 20 -10.15 -10.02 -3.65
CA PRO A 20 -11.56 -10.40 -3.71
C PRO A 20 -12.41 -9.82 -2.56
N PHE A 21 -11.78 -9.28 -1.52
CA PHE A 21 -12.46 -8.66 -0.39
C PHE A 21 -12.56 -7.14 -0.49
N MET A 22 -11.99 -6.55 -1.54
CA MET A 22 -12.06 -5.11 -1.76
C MET A 22 -13.19 -4.75 -2.72
N ASP A 23 -14.13 -3.96 -2.23
CA ASP A 23 -15.09 -3.29 -3.11
C ASP A 23 -14.37 -2.16 -3.85
N HIS A 24 -14.47 -2.12 -5.18
CA HIS A 24 -13.89 -1.04 -6.00
C HIS A 24 -14.40 0.35 -5.61
N HIS A 25 -15.59 0.43 -4.98
CA HIS A 25 -16.13 1.66 -4.42
C HIS A 25 -15.38 2.14 -3.15
N SER A 26 -14.51 1.30 -2.59
CA SER A 26 -13.66 1.63 -1.44
C SER A 26 -12.36 2.36 -1.81
N ILE A 27 -12.06 2.48 -3.10
CA ILE A 27 -10.91 3.26 -3.60
C ILE A 27 -11.28 4.74 -3.49
N PRO A 28 -10.68 5.50 -2.57
CA PRO A 28 -10.99 6.92 -2.43
C PRO A 28 -10.44 7.69 -3.64
N PRO A 29 -11.16 8.73 -4.13
CA PRO A 29 -10.58 9.69 -5.06
C PRO A 29 -9.34 10.33 -4.42
N GLN A 30 -8.30 10.53 -5.21
CA GLN A 30 -7.05 11.11 -4.71
C GLN A 30 -7.26 12.49 -4.09
N GLU A 31 -8.23 13.27 -4.59
CA GLU A 31 -8.54 14.59 -4.03
C GLU A 31 -9.17 14.53 -2.62
N GLN A 32 -9.65 13.38 -2.18
CA GLN A 32 -10.23 13.19 -0.84
C GLN A 32 -9.19 12.74 0.21
N LEU A 33 -7.95 12.50 -0.22
CA LEU A 33 -6.88 12.07 0.67
C LEU A 33 -6.11 13.29 1.21
N PRO A 34 -5.85 13.35 2.53
CA PRO A 34 -4.92 14.33 3.07
C PRO A 34 -3.54 14.22 2.43
N ALA A 35 -2.81 15.33 2.36
CA ALA A 35 -1.45 15.36 1.78
C ALA A 35 -0.44 14.47 2.53
N ASN A 36 -0.72 14.09 3.78
CA ASN A 36 0.09 13.16 4.57
C ASN A 36 -0.32 11.69 4.39
N VAL A 37 -1.25 11.40 3.48
CA VAL A 37 -1.66 10.04 3.14
C VAL A 37 -1.22 9.74 1.72
N GLU A 38 -0.33 8.76 1.60
CA GLU A 38 0.07 8.18 0.32
C GLU A 38 -0.81 6.95 0.05
N TYR A 39 -1.46 6.91 -1.11
CA TYR A 39 -2.29 5.79 -1.53
C TYR A 39 -1.69 5.11 -2.75
N GLN A 40 -1.45 3.81 -2.65
CA GLN A 40 -0.87 2.99 -3.70
C GLN A 40 -1.80 1.83 -4.05
N LEU A 41 -2.35 1.87 -5.26
CA LEU A 41 -3.11 0.78 -5.84
C LEU A 41 -2.21 -0.05 -6.76
N THR A 42 -2.07 -1.34 -6.49
CA THR A 42 -1.40 -2.29 -7.38
C THR A 42 -2.43 -3.01 -8.25
N GLU A 43 -2.08 -3.30 -9.50
CA GLU A 43 -2.97 -4.08 -10.39
C GLU A 43 -3.11 -5.53 -9.93
N HIS A 44 -2.06 -6.07 -9.29
CA HIS A 44 -1.98 -7.43 -8.82
C HIS A 44 -1.39 -7.51 -7.42
N GLY A 45 -1.73 -8.58 -6.70
CA GLY A 45 -1.18 -8.88 -5.37
C GLY A 45 -2.12 -9.69 -4.49
N GLY A 46 -3.42 -9.67 -4.82
CA GLY A 46 -4.48 -10.36 -4.11
C GLY A 46 -4.53 -10.04 -2.61
N HIS A 47 -5.34 -10.80 -1.87
CA HIS A 47 -5.45 -10.65 -0.42
C HIS A 47 -4.19 -11.10 0.35
N VAL A 48 -3.42 -12.05 -0.22
CA VAL A 48 -2.40 -12.83 0.50
C VAL A 48 -0.96 -12.52 0.10
N GLY A 49 -0.67 -11.29 -0.33
CA GLY A 49 0.63 -10.73 0.04
C GLY A 49 1.48 -10.12 -1.05
N PHE A 50 0.88 -9.53 -2.10
CA PHE A 50 1.62 -8.69 -3.05
C PHE A 50 2.88 -9.41 -3.58
N VAL A 51 2.71 -10.67 -3.97
CA VAL A 51 3.82 -11.49 -4.46
C VAL A 51 4.02 -11.20 -5.95
N GLY A 52 5.17 -10.63 -6.29
CA GLY A 52 5.62 -10.38 -7.66
C GLY A 52 6.64 -11.41 -8.15
N GLY A 53 7.29 -11.10 -9.27
CA GLY A 53 8.36 -11.91 -9.82
C GLY A 53 7.87 -13.12 -10.63
N THR A 54 8.58 -14.23 -10.53
CA THR A 54 8.26 -15.46 -11.28
C THR A 54 8.02 -16.63 -10.34
N LEU A 55 7.34 -17.69 -10.79
CA LEU A 55 7.10 -18.89 -9.97
C LEU A 55 8.38 -19.50 -9.35
N ARG A 56 9.55 -19.32 -10.00
CA ARG A 56 10.85 -19.81 -9.52
C ARG A 56 11.63 -18.78 -8.71
N LYS A 57 11.24 -17.51 -8.77
CA LYS A 57 11.83 -16.39 -8.05
C LYS A 57 10.71 -15.46 -7.61
N PRO A 58 9.93 -15.85 -6.58
CA PRO A 58 8.90 -15.00 -6.05
C PRO A 58 9.55 -13.78 -5.40
N GLU A 59 8.92 -12.63 -5.56
CA GLU A 59 9.34 -11.39 -4.93
C GLU A 59 8.27 -10.97 -3.92
N MET A 60 8.63 -10.96 -2.64
CA MET A 60 7.76 -10.50 -1.57
C MET A 60 7.78 -8.97 -1.56
N TRP A 61 7.03 -8.35 -2.47
CA TRP A 61 7.17 -6.91 -2.76
C TRP A 61 6.96 -6.02 -1.54
N LEU A 62 6.04 -6.38 -0.63
CA LEU A 62 5.82 -5.64 0.62
C LEU A 62 7.07 -5.57 1.50
N GLU A 63 7.89 -6.63 1.51
CA GLU A 63 9.10 -6.67 2.32
C GLU A 63 10.04 -5.55 1.91
N LYS A 64 10.15 -5.23 0.62
CA LYS A 64 10.96 -4.10 0.13
C LYS A 64 10.25 -2.77 0.30
N ARG A 65 8.96 -2.73 -0.05
CA ARG A 65 8.19 -1.49 -0.13
C ARG A 65 8.01 -0.80 1.22
N ILE A 66 7.75 -1.57 2.29
CA ILE A 66 7.49 -1.01 3.62
C ILE A 66 8.74 -0.32 4.19
N PRO A 67 9.93 -0.96 4.23
CA PRO A 67 11.17 -0.31 4.63
C PRO A 67 11.54 0.89 3.75
N ASP A 68 11.34 0.81 2.44
CA ASP A 68 11.58 1.95 1.54
C ASP A 68 10.73 3.16 1.94
N TRP A 69 9.46 2.94 2.25
CA TRP A 69 8.57 4.00 2.74
C TRP A 69 8.97 4.52 4.13
N LEU A 70 9.47 3.64 5.00
CA LEU A 70 9.88 3.98 6.36
C LEU A 70 11.24 4.69 6.44
N THR A 71 12.05 4.60 5.38
CA THR A 71 13.42 5.13 5.33
C THR A 71 13.49 6.63 5.64
N PRO A 72 12.65 7.51 5.08
CA PRO A 72 12.63 8.94 5.41
C PRO A 72 12.33 9.24 6.89
N PHE A 73 11.73 8.30 7.63
CA PHE A 73 11.40 8.44 9.06
C PHE A 73 12.48 7.84 9.98
N GLY A 74 13.60 7.35 9.43
CA GLY A 74 14.65 6.68 10.21
C GLY A 74 14.27 5.28 10.69
N LEU A 75 13.24 4.68 10.09
CA LEU A 75 12.66 3.38 10.47
C LEU A 75 12.87 2.29 9.41
N GLY A 76 13.51 2.60 8.28
CA GLY A 76 13.82 1.62 7.24
C GLY A 76 14.99 0.72 7.65
N ALA A 77 14.72 -0.58 7.85
CA ALA A 77 15.79 -1.58 7.94
C ALA A 77 16.29 -1.94 6.53
N GLN A 78 17.61 -2.05 6.36
CA GLN A 78 18.21 -2.64 5.17
C GLN A 78 17.99 -4.15 5.24
N ILE A 79 17.24 -4.70 4.28
CA ILE A 79 17.00 -6.14 4.12
C ILE A 79 18.08 -6.74 3.24
#